data_AF-A0A0B7MQI7-F1
#
_entry.id   AF-A0A0B7MQI7-F1
#
_cell.length_a   1.000
_cell.length_b   1.000
_cell.length_c   1.000
_cell.angle_alpha   90.00
_cell.angle_beta   90.00
_cell.angle_gamma   90.00
#
_symmetry.space_group_name_H-M   'P 1'
#
loop_
_entity.id
_entity.type
_entity.pdbx_description
1 polymer ?
#
loop_
_entity_poly.entity_id
_entity_poly.type
_entity_poly.pdbx_seq_one_letter_code
_entity_poly.pdbx_strand_id
1 'polypeptide(L)'
;MKKKYIETRSVLNQEFKAWLVGNYGMLASLSYAKAPVMVHQIPWHISYRLRKEGSKKVALIVMDGMSLNDWYVIKDSFDSNSKYIYEESLCFAWIPTITSVSRQAIFSGEIPANFSDTFLSTNYDGKQWKRFWKNNGITDRSIDYKRNIREFDEEGLSDIVEDKQFRVLGLVVNIIDNIMHGQQLFEAGMHQDIRLWTKRGYFQRFLESSIFKRV
;
A
#
# COMPACT_ATOMS: atom_id res chain seq x y z
N MET A 1 31.92 -5.23 -13.89
CA MET A 1 30.51 -5.01 -13.52
C MET A 1 30.28 -3.77 -12.65
N LYS A 2 31.02 -3.59 -11.53
CA LYS A 2 30.78 -2.48 -10.58
C LYS A 2 30.89 -1.05 -11.17
N LYS A 3 31.88 -0.80 -12.05
CA LYS A 3 32.07 0.50 -12.71
C LYS A 3 30.89 0.89 -13.63
N LYS A 4 30.51 -0.02 -14.54
CA LYS A 4 29.36 0.18 -15.45
C LYS A 4 28.06 0.42 -14.69
N TYR A 5 27.82 -0.31 -13.59
CA TYR A 5 26.66 -0.10 -12.73
C TYR A 5 26.64 1.32 -12.12
N ILE A 6 27.77 1.79 -11.58
CA ILE A 6 27.88 3.13 -10.98
C ILE A 6 27.64 4.22 -12.04
N GLU A 7 28.23 4.08 -13.22
CA GLU A 7 28.07 5.02 -14.33
C GLU A 7 26.61 5.09 -14.79
N THR A 8 25.97 3.94 -15.04
CA THR A 8 24.55 3.87 -15.40
C THR A 8 23.66 4.48 -14.33
N ARG A 9 23.90 4.17 -13.05
CA ARG A 9 23.15 4.75 -11.92
C ARG A 9 23.28 6.27 -11.88
N SER A 10 24.48 6.81 -12.12
CA SER A 10 24.71 8.25 -12.11
C SER A 10 23.93 8.96 -13.21
N VAL A 11 23.98 8.42 -14.44
CA VAL A 11 23.23 8.96 -15.58
C VAL A 11 21.73 8.91 -15.31
N LEU A 12 21.21 7.75 -14.87
CA LEU A 12 19.79 7.60 -14.54
C LEU A 12 19.33 8.59 -13.46
N ASN A 13 20.13 8.78 -12.41
CA ASN A 13 19.80 9.74 -11.35
C ASN A 13 19.76 11.18 -11.86
N GLN A 14 20.66 11.56 -12.78
CA GLN A 14 20.69 12.90 -13.35
C GLN A 14 19.47 13.14 -14.25
N GLU A 15 19.17 12.20 -15.15
CA GLU A 15 18.01 12.28 -16.03
C GLU A 15 16.70 12.27 -15.23
N PHE A 16 16.58 11.39 -14.24
CA PHE A 16 15.41 11.32 -13.38
C PHE A 16 15.22 12.59 -12.55
N LYS A 17 16.31 13.20 -12.05
CA LYS A 17 16.25 14.49 -11.35
C LYS A 17 15.74 15.59 -12.28
N ALA A 18 16.26 15.68 -13.50
CA ALA A 18 15.80 16.66 -14.48
C ALA A 18 14.30 16.47 -14.80
N TRP A 19 13.88 15.21 -15.00
CA TRP A 19 12.49 14.86 -15.19
C TRP A 19 11.61 15.26 -14.00
N LEU A 20 12.04 14.96 -12.77
CA LEU A 20 11.30 15.32 -11.54
C LEU A 20 11.06 16.82 -11.46
N VAL A 21 12.09 17.64 -11.69
CA VAL A 21 11.97 19.11 -11.61
C VAL A 21 10.95 19.64 -12.61
N GLY A 22 10.89 19.10 -13.83
CA GLY A 22 9.96 19.55 -14.88
C GLY A 22 8.54 19.00 -14.77
N ASN A 23 8.35 17.80 -14.21
CA ASN A 23 7.11 17.04 -14.38
C ASN A 23 6.38 16.74 -13.06
N TYR A 24 7.09 16.66 -11.94
CA TYR A 24 6.56 16.11 -10.69
C TYR A 24 5.33 16.88 -10.16
N GLY A 25 5.37 18.22 -10.22
CA GLY A 25 4.28 19.07 -9.72
C GLY A 25 2.93 18.83 -10.41
N MET A 26 2.94 18.36 -11.66
CA MET A 26 1.71 18.10 -12.41
C MET A 26 1.07 16.76 -12.04
N LEU A 27 1.82 15.80 -11.50
CA LEU A 27 1.36 14.44 -11.24
C LEU A 27 0.14 14.39 -10.32
N ALA A 28 0.08 15.29 -9.33
CA ALA A 28 -1.03 15.35 -8.38
C ALA A 28 -2.38 15.71 -9.02
N SER A 29 -2.36 16.40 -10.17
CA SER A 29 -3.56 16.80 -10.92
C SER A 29 -4.04 15.74 -11.93
N LEU A 30 -3.23 14.71 -12.19
CA LEU A 30 -3.59 13.67 -13.14
C LEU A 30 -4.74 12.81 -12.62
N SER A 31 -5.60 12.36 -13.53
CA SER A 31 -6.79 11.59 -13.17
C SER A 31 -6.46 10.25 -12.54
N TYR A 32 -7.11 9.96 -11.42
CA TYR A 32 -7.02 8.68 -10.71
C TYR A 32 -8.04 7.64 -11.20
N ALA A 33 -8.83 7.93 -12.24
CA ALA A 33 -9.95 7.06 -12.64
C ALA A 33 -9.50 5.69 -13.16
N LYS A 34 -8.37 5.64 -13.88
CA LYS A 34 -7.79 4.37 -14.39
C LYS A 34 -6.96 3.68 -13.31
N ALA A 35 -6.02 4.41 -12.71
CA ALA A 35 -5.17 3.98 -11.61
C ALA A 35 -4.69 5.24 -10.85
N PRO A 36 -4.38 5.16 -9.56
CA PRO A 36 -3.81 6.29 -8.82
C PRO A 36 -2.40 6.60 -9.35
N VAL A 37 -2.15 7.86 -9.73
CA VAL A 37 -0.83 8.31 -10.17
C VAL A 37 0.05 8.65 -8.96
N MET A 38 -0.55 9.22 -7.92
CA MET A 38 0.11 9.59 -6.67
C MET A 38 -0.52 8.87 -5.49
N VAL A 39 0.25 8.60 -4.43
CA VAL A 39 -0.22 7.86 -3.25
C VAL A 39 -1.46 8.45 -2.56
N HIS A 40 -1.62 9.78 -2.55
CA HIS A 40 -2.83 10.43 -2.00
C HIS A 40 -4.09 10.15 -2.82
N GLN A 41 -3.96 9.70 -4.06
CA GLN A 41 -5.08 9.38 -4.93
C GLN A 41 -5.61 7.96 -4.72
N ILE A 42 -4.88 7.10 -4.00
CA ILE A 42 -5.29 5.72 -3.70
C ILE A 42 -6.69 5.64 -3.07
N PRO A 43 -7.00 6.35 -1.97
CA PRO A 43 -8.32 6.26 -1.35
C PRO A 43 -9.42 6.83 -2.27
N TRP A 44 -9.11 7.85 -3.09
CA TRP A 44 -10.03 8.40 -4.09
C TRP A 44 -10.33 7.39 -5.21
N HIS A 45 -9.31 6.69 -5.71
CA HIS A 45 -9.46 5.62 -6.69
C HIS A 45 -10.33 4.49 -6.13
N ILE A 46 -10.07 4.05 -4.90
CA ILE A 46 -10.86 3.01 -4.23
C ILE A 46 -12.32 3.45 -4.09
N SER A 47 -12.56 4.67 -3.60
CA SER A 47 -13.91 5.26 -3.46
C SER A 47 -14.65 5.33 -4.80
N TYR A 48 -13.94 5.67 -5.89
CA TYR A 48 -14.48 5.66 -7.25
C TYR A 48 -14.85 4.25 -7.73
N ARG A 49 -13.96 3.26 -7.59
CA ARG A 49 -14.22 1.87 -8.00
C ARG A 49 -15.36 1.25 -7.19
N LEU A 50 -15.39 1.47 -5.87
CA LEU A 50 -16.44 0.97 -4.98
C LEU A 50 -17.84 1.41 -5.45
N ARG A 51 -17.99 2.68 -5.86
CA ARG A 51 -19.26 3.19 -6.43
C ARG A 51 -19.55 2.64 -7.81
N LYS A 52 -18.55 2.58 -8.69
CA LYS A 52 -18.71 2.16 -10.09
C LYS A 52 -19.06 0.68 -10.22
N GLU A 53 -18.45 -0.18 -9.41
CA GLU A 53 -18.61 -1.63 -9.47
C GLU A 53 -19.74 -2.17 -8.59
N GLY A 54 -20.28 -1.36 -7.67
CA GLY A 54 -21.28 -1.81 -6.70
C GLY A 54 -20.72 -2.73 -5.62
N SER A 55 -19.39 -2.78 -5.45
CA SER A 55 -18.72 -3.59 -4.44
C SER A 55 -19.16 -3.19 -3.02
N LYS A 56 -19.41 -4.19 -2.16
CA LYS A 56 -19.94 -3.96 -0.80
C LYS A 56 -18.86 -3.66 0.24
N LYS A 57 -17.70 -4.31 0.10
CA LYS A 57 -16.56 -4.25 1.00
C LYS A 57 -15.27 -3.97 0.23
N VAL A 58 -14.30 -3.32 0.88
CA VAL A 58 -12.94 -3.13 0.36
C VAL A 58 -11.91 -3.09 1.49
N ALA A 59 -10.71 -3.59 1.22
CA ALA A 59 -9.57 -3.48 2.10
C ALA A 59 -8.38 -2.86 1.36
N LEU A 60 -7.74 -1.87 1.99
CA LEU A 60 -6.46 -1.30 1.58
C LEU A 60 -5.37 -1.84 2.50
N ILE A 61 -4.39 -2.52 1.92
CA ILE A 61 -3.25 -3.08 2.63
C ILE A 61 -2.00 -2.29 2.23
N VAL A 62 -1.36 -1.66 3.21
CA VAL A 62 -0.07 -0.98 3.03
C VAL A 62 1.01 -1.84 3.65
N MET A 63 1.89 -2.41 2.81
CA MET A 63 3.08 -3.14 3.26
C MET A 63 4.23 -2.15 3.44
N ASP A 64 4.62 -1.87 4.68
CA ASP A 64 5.67 -0.91 5.00
C ASP A 64 7.04 -1.45 4.57
N GLY A 65 7.92 -0.55 4.11
CA GLY A 65 9.28 -0.90 3.66
C GLY A 65 9.38 -1.72 2.37
N MET A 66 8.27 -2.01 1.67
CA MET A 66 8.29 -2.88 0.48
C MET A 66 8.87 -2.18 -0.75
N SER A 67 9.91 -2.77 -1.35
CA SER A 67 10.46 -2.34 -2.64
C SER A 67 9.72 -2.99 -3.82
N LEU A 68 9.97 -2.49 -5.04
CA LEU A 68 9.43 -3.10 -6.25
C LEU A 68 10.00 -4.52 -6.49
N ASN A 69 11.25 -4.77 -6.10
CA ASN A 69 11.86 -6.11 -6.21
C ASN A 69 11.14 -7.11 -5.27
N ASP A 70 10.82 -6.68 -4.05
CA ASP A 70 10.07 -7.50 -3.09
C ASP A 70 8.69 -7.85 -3.64
N TRP A 71 7.99 -6.89 -4.24
CA TRP A 71 6.71 -7.14 -4.87
C TRP A 71 6.79 -8.23 -5.94
N TYR A 72 7.82 -8.24 -6.81
CA TYR A 72 7.98 -9.31 -7.80
C TYR A 72 8.14 -10.69 -7.15
N VAL A 73 8.88 -10.78 -6.03
CA VAL A 73 9.02 -12.05 -5.30
C VAL A 73 7.68 -12.49 -4.68
N ILE A 74 6.87 -11.55 -4.17
CA ILE A 74 5.54 -11.86 -3.65
C ILE A 74 4.61 -12.28 -4.80
N LYS A 75 4.66 -11.58 -5.93
CA LYS A 75 3.88 -11.83 -7.16
C LYS A 75 4.03 -13.26 -7.66
N ASP A 76 5.24 -13.82 -7.64
CA ASP A 76 5.49 -15.22 -8.03
C ASP A 76 4.59 -16.21 -7.24
N SER A 77 4.25 -15.88 -5.99
CA SER A 77 3.36 -16.72 -5.16
C SER A 77 1.88 -16.63 -5.57
N PHE A 78 1.47 -15.53 -6.22
CA PHE A 78 0.13 -15.37 -6.78
C PHE A 78 0.00 -16.10 -8.11
N ASP A 79 0.98 -15.95 -9.00
CA ASP A 79 0.92 -16.53 -10.35
C ASP A 79 0.98 -18.07 -10.32
N SER A 80 1.61 -18.63 -9.27
CA SER A 80 1.58 -20.06 -8.97
C SER A 80 0.17 -20.58 -8.59
N ASN A 81 -0.78 -19.70 -8.28
CA ASN A 81 -2.12 -20.03 -7.82
C ASN A 81 -3.15 -19.29 -8.69
N SER A 82 -3.61 -19.94 -9.77
CA SER A 82 -4.44 -19.39 -10.88
C SER A 82 -5.83 -18.84 -10.49
N LYS A 83 -6.09 -18.63 -9.20
CA LYS A 83 -7.36 -18.14 -8.64
C LYS A 83 -7.45 -16.62 -8.57
N TYR A 84 -6.31 -15.92 -8.59
CA TYR A 84 -6.30 -14.47 -8.40
C TYR A 84 -6.47 -13.73 -9.73
N ILE A 85 -7.36 -12.75 -9.75
CA ILE A 85 -7.48 -11.77 -10.83
C ILE A 85 -7.09 -10.42 -10.22
N TYR A 86 -6.02 -9.81 -10.72
CA TYR A 86 -5.52 -8.54 -10.22
C TYR A 86 -5.07 -7.62 -11.35
N GLU A 87 -5.14 -6.32 -11.08
CA GLU A 87 -4.55 -5.27 -11.91
C GLU A 87 -3.28 -4.75 -11.19
N GLU A 88 -2.22 -4.50 -11.95
CA GLU A 88 -0.95 -3.98 -11.43
C GLU A 88 -0.69 -2.58 -12.00
N SER A 89 -0.29 -1.65 -11.13
CA SER A 89 0.07 -0.29 -11.52
C SER A 89 1.12 0.28 -10.58
N LEU A 90 1.88 1.26 -11.07
CA LEU A 90 2.86 2.02 -10.28
C LEU A 90 2.28 3.39 -9.95
N CYS A 91 2.54 3.88 -8.74
CA CYS A 91 2.22 5.23 -8.32
C CYS A 91 3.44 5.90 -7.68
N PHE A 92 3.47 7.22 -7.72
CA PHE A 92 4.52 8.03 -7.15
C PHE A 92 4.21 8.38 -5.69
N ALA A 93 5.21 8.24 -4.82
CA ALA A 93 5.17 8.76 -3.47
C ALA A 93 5.37 10.28 -3.45
N TRP A 94 4.91 10.91 -2.37
CA TRP A 94 5.26 12.29 -2.09
C TRP A 94 6.74 12.42 -1.73
N ILE A 95 7.38 13.52 -2.14
CA ILE A 95 8.74 13.89 -1.71
C ILE A 95 8.60 14.73 -0.43
N PRO A 96 9.28 14.37 0.68
CA PRO A 96 10.18 13.23 0.86
C PRO A 96 9.44 11.90 1.00
N THR A 97 10.03 10.82 0.49
CA THR A 97 9.44 9.47 0.45
C THR A 97 9.54 8.73 1.79
N ILE A 98 9.35 9.44 2.90
CA ILE A 98 9.39 8.86 4.25
C ILE A 98 8.04 8.24 4.62
N THR A 99 8.08 7.21 5.47
CA THR A 99 6.91 6.42 5.88
C THR A 99 5.75 7.28 6.39
N SER A 100 6.02 8.29 7.22
CA SER A 100 4.96 9.16 7.78
C SER A 100 4.23 9.99 6.74
N VAL A 101 4.93 10.47 5.72
CA VAL A 101 4.35 11.30 4.64
C VAL A 101 3.54 10.42 3.69
N SER A 102 4.11 9.30 3.27
CA SER A 102 3.43 8.34 2.40
C SER A 102 2.15 7.81 3.04
N ARG A 103 2.21 7.31 4.28
CA ARG A 103 1.04 6.75 4.96
C ARG A 103 -0.05 7.79 5.22
N GLN A 104 0.30 8.98 5.70
CA GLN A 104 -0.72 10.01 5.89
C GLN A 104 -1.38 10.43 4.59
N ALA A 105 -0.62 10.58 3.50
CA ALA A 105 -1.20 10.85 2.20
C ALA A 105 -2.16 9.73 1.75
N ILE A 106 -1.74 8.46 1.88
CA ILE A 106 -2.55 7.29 1.53
C ILE A 106 -3.86 7.26 2.33
N PHE A 107 -3.81 7.46 3.65
CA PHE A 107 -4.99 7.30 4.49
C PHE A 107 -5.88 8.54 4.56
N SER A 108 -5.33 9.74 4.34
CA SER A 108 -6.12 10.98 4.32
C SER A 108 -6.74 11.29 2.96
N GLY A 109 -6.12 10.82 1.87
CA GLY A 109 -6.43 11.29 0.53
C GLY A 109 -5.93 12.70 0.22
N GLU A 110 -5.06 13.26 1.08
CA GLU A 110 -4.62 14.64 1.03
C GLU A 110 -3.17 14.78 0.57
N ILE A 111 -2.82 15.99 0.13
CA ILE A 111 -1.44 16.37 -0.15
C ILE A 111 -0.71 16.74 1.17
N PRO A 112 0.63 16.60 1.26
CA PRO A 112 1.38 16.87 2.49
C PRO A 112 1.18 18.27 3.09
N ALA A 113 0.94 19.27 2.26
CA ALA A 113 0.64 20.63 2.72
C ALA A 113 -0.60 20.72 3.62
N ASN A 114 -1.55 19.79 3.50
CA ASN A 114 -2.81 19.77 4.27
C ASN A 114 -2.69 19.02 5.61
N PHE A 115 -1.52 18.44 5.91
CA PHE A 115 -1.23 17.77 7.19
C PHE A 115 0.19 18.07 7.70
N SER A 116 0.69 19.28 7.41
CA SER A 116 2.04 19.71 7.80
C SER A 116 2.32 19.59 9.30
N ASP A 117 1.32 19.81 10.15
CA ASP A 117 1.45 19.76 11.61
C ASP A 117 1.74 18.34 12.13
N THR A 118 1.43 17.32 11.35
CA THR A 118 1.57 15.90 11.72
C THR A 118 2.57 15.17 10.84
N PHE A 119 3.33 15.90 10.03
CA PHE A 119 4.20 15.41 8.95
C PHE A 119 5.15 14.25 9.32
N LEU A 120 5.66 14.23 10.56
CA LEU A 120 6.59 13.20 11.06
C LEU A 120 5.94 12.09 11.90
N SER A 121 4.60 12.06 12.00
CA SER A 121 3.87 11.09 12.83
C SER A 121 2.97 10.18 11.99
N THR A 122 2.91 8.90 12.36
CA THR A 122 1.94 7.92 11.80
C THR A 122 0.72 7.73 12.69
N ASN A 123 0.61 8.48 13.79
CA ASN A 123 -0.48 8.34 14.76
C ASN A 123 -1.82 8.88 14.24
N TYR A 124 -1.80 9.65 13.15
CA TYR A 124 -2.98 10.26 12.58
C TYR A 124 -3.61 9.41 11.47
N ASP A 125 -2.91 8.40 10.94
CA ASP A 125 -3.36 7.55 9.84
C ASP A 125 -4.80 7.05 10.02
N GLY A 126 -5.11 6.42 11.17
CA GLY A 126 -6.45 5.88 11.43
C GLY A 126 -7.53 6.96 11.57
N LYS A 127 -7.20 8.11 12.18
CA LYS A 127 -8.11 9.26 12.27
C LYS A 127 -8.40 9.83 10.87
N GLN A 128 -7.37 9.93 10.04
CA GLN A 128 -7.45 10.44 8.68
C GLN A 128 -8.26 9.50 7.77
N TRP A 129 -8.02 8.18 7.88
CA TRP A 129 -8.79 7.15 7.19
C TRP A 129 -10.28 7.24 7.50
N LYS A 130 -10.62 7.28 8.80
CA LYS A 130 -12.02 7.45 9.23
C LYS A 130 -12.62 8.74 8.70
N ARG A 131 -11.90 9.86 8.78
CA ARG A 131 -12.35 11.16 8.26
C ARG A 131 -12.64 11.10 6.76
N PHE A 132 -11.72 10.57 5.97
CA PHE A 132 -11.86 10.43 4.52
C PHE A 132 -13.15 9.68 4.18
N TRP A 133 -13.35 8.50 4.77
CA TRP A 133 -14.50 7.65 4.42
C TRP A 133 -15.84 8.18 4.93
N LYS A 134 -15.86 8.85 6.09
CA LYS A 134 -17.05 9.56 6.57
C LYS A 134 -17.46 10.69 5.62
N ASN A 135 -16.49 11.47 5.15
CA ASN A 135 -16.74 12.52 4.15
C ASN A 135 -17.20 11.96 2.81
N ASN A 136 -16.88 10.68 2.53
CA ASN A 136 -17.34 9.94 1.35
C ASN A 136 -18.62 9.10 1.62
N GLY A 137 -19.34 9.38 2.72
CA GLY A 137 -20.67 8.80 2.99
C GLY A 137 -20.68 7.40 3.61
N ILE A 138 -19.53 6.90 4.10
CA ILE A 138 -19.48 5.65 4.86
C ILE A 138 -19.68 5.92 6.35
N THR A 139 -20.54 5.13 6.99
CA THR A 139 -20.81 5.23 8.43
C THR A 139 -19.61 4.82 9.27
N ASP A 140 -19.41 5.47 10.42
CA ASP A 140 -18.25 5.23 11.30
C ASP A 140 -18.11 3.77 11.72
N ARG A 141 -19.23 3.10 12.04
CA ARG A 141 -19.28 1.67 12.40
C ARG A 141 -18.87 0.71 11.27
N SER A 142 -18.77 1.21 10.03
CA SER A 142 -18.38 0.41 8.86
C SER A 142 -16.94 0.66 8.44
N ILE A 143 -16.17 1.45 9.20
CA ILE A 143 -14.80 1.83 8.88
C ILE A 143 -13.85 1.32 9.96
N ASP A 144 -12.96 0.42 9.56
CA ASP A 144 -11.92 -0.12 10.43
C ASP A 144 -10.53 0.25 9.96
N TYR A 145 -9.61 0.33 10.93
CA TYR A 145 -8.21 0.60 10.70
C TYR A 145 -7.37 -0.15 11.73
N LYS A 146 -6.35 -0.88 11.26
CA LYS A 146 -5.37 -1.56 12.11
C LYS A 146 -3.97 -1.37 11.55
N ARG A 147 -3.00 -1.15 12.43
CA ARG A 147 -1.59 -0.90 12.06
C ARG A 147 -0.65 -1.72 12.92
N ASN A 148 0.62 -1.75 12.54
CA ASN A 148 1.68 -2.53 13.18
C ASN A 148 1.42 -4.03 13.12
N ILE A 149 0.70 -4.47 12.08
CA ILE A 149 0.38 -5.88 11.87
C ILE A 149 1.67 -6.59 11.52
N ARG A 150 2.00 -7.62 12.28
CA ARG A 150 3.23 -8.40 12.06
C ARG A 150 3.02 -9.53 11.08
N GLU A 151 1.81 -10.09 11.01
CA GLU A 151 1.44 -11.19 10.11
C GLU A 151 -0.09 -11.18 9.89
N PHE A 152 -0.54 -11.79 8.79
CA PHE A 152 -1.96 -11.85 8.42
C PHE A 152 -2.83 -12.80 9.28
N ASP A 153 -2.25 -13.53 10.24
CA ASP A 153 -2.96 -14.32 11.25
C ASP A 153 -3.02 -13.67 12.64
N GLU A 154 -2.58 -12.41 12.75
CA GLU A 154 -2.58 -11.69 14.01
C GLU A 154 -4.01 -11.58 14.60
N GLU A 155 -4.11 -11.84 15.91
CA GLU A 155 -5.37 -11.86 16.66
C GLU A 155 -6.21 -10.61 16.41
N GLY A 156 -7.51 -10.79 16.21
CA GLY A 156 -8.48 -9.75 15.91
C GLY A 156 -8.55 -9.32 14.43
N LEU A 157 -7.67 -9.81 13.55
CA LEU A 157 -7.88 -9.62 12.10
C LEU A 157 -9.11 -10.39 11.60
N SER A 158 -9.26 -11.64 12.03
CA SER A 158 -10.43 -12.49 11.71
C SER A 158 -11.74 -11.80 12.06
N ASP A 159 -11.81 -11.19 13.25
CA ASP A 159 -13.04 -10.61 13.79
C ASP A 159 -13.50 -9.42 12.93
N ILE A 160 -12.56 -8.61 12.44
CA ILE A 160 -12.84 -7.49 11.54
C ILE A 160 -13.34 -8.01 10.18
N VAL A 161 -12.69 -9.05 9.64
CA VAL A 161 -13.05 -9.66 8.36
C VAL A 161 -14.46 -10.28 8.39
N GLU A 162 -14.80 -10.91 9.52
CA GLU A 162 -16.08 -11.59 9.73
C GLU A 162 -17.24 -10.66 10.07
N ASP A 163 -16.96 -9.42 10.52
CA ASP A 163 -18.00 -8.43 10.77
C ASP A 163 -18.80 -8.13 9.49
N LYS A 164 -20.12 -8.30 9.56
CA LYS A 164 -21.04 -8.04 8.45
C LYS A 164 -21.30 -6.54 8.22
N GLN A 165 -21.07 -5.70 9.23
CA GLN A 165 -21.30 -4.26 9.16
C GLN A 165 -20.10 -3.48 8.62
N PHE A 166 -18.93 -4.10 8.69
CA PHE A 166 -17.71 -3.61 8.10
C PHE A 166 -17.85 -3.42 6.58
N ARG A 167 -17.33 -2.30 6.05
CA ARG A 167 -17.26 -2.01 4.61
C ARG A 167 -15.88 -1.61 4.11
N VAL A 168 -15.08 -0.93 4.94
CA VAL A 168 -13.82 -0.32 4.50
C VAL A 168 -12.70 -0.49 5.52
N LEU A 169 -11.63 -1.20 5.16
CA LEU A 169 -10.52 -1.57 6.04
C LEU A 169 -9.24 -0.91 5.57
N GLY A 170 -8.53 -0.23 6.47
CA GLY A 170 -7.15 0.18 6.26
C GLY A 170 -6.21 -0.67 7.12
N LEU A 171 -5.27 -1.37 6.49
CA LEU A 171 -4.24 -2.16 7.17
C LEU A 171 -2.86 -1.58 6.91
N VAL A 172 -2.02 -1.53 7.95
CA VAL A 172 -0.58 -1.35 7.80
C VAL A 172 0.15 -2.57 8.36
N VAL A 173 0.88 -3.25 7.47
CA VAL A 173 1.58 -4.50 7.73
C VAL A 173 3.07 -4.24 7.64
N ASN A 174 3.80 -4.60 8.70
CA ASN A 174 5.24 -4.31 8.84
C ASN A 174 6.11 -5.53 8.49
N ILE A 175 5.54 -6.59 7.91
CA ILE A 175 6.27 -7.84 7.71
C ILE A 175 7.51 -7.68 6.84
N ILE A 176 7.43 -6.91 5.75
CA ILE A 176 8.55 -6.69 4.84
C ILE A 176 9.64 -5.86 5.52
N ASP A 177 9.26 -4.77 6.20
CA ASP A 177 10.17 -3.96 7.02
C ASP A 177 10.86 -4.79 8.12
N ASN A 178 10.12 -5.64 8.84
CA ASN A 178 10.68 -6.53 9.86
C ASN A 178 11.66 -7.55 9.27
N ILE A 179 11.33 -8.14 8.12
CA ILE A 179 12.24 -9.05 7.39
C ILE A 179 13.52 -8.30 7.03
N MET A 180 13.39 -7.09 6.45
CA MET A 180 14.51 -6.24 6.05
C MET A 180 15.44 -5.92 7.23
N HIS A 181 14.90 -5.54 8.38
CA HIS A 181 15.67 -5.25 9.58
C HIS A 181 16.43 -6.46 10.14
N GLY A 182 15.94 -7.68 9.89
CA GLY A 182 16.60 -8.92 10.29
C GLY A 182 17.66 -9.43 9.32
N GLN A 183 17.77 -8.87 8.10
CA GLN A 183 18.65 -9.42 7.06
C GLN A 183 20.12 -9.03 7.23
N GLN A 184 20.99 -10.04 7.16
CA GLN A 184 22.44 -9.86 7.04
C GLN A 184 22.96 -10.04 5.61
N LEU A 185 22.22 -10.79 4.77
CA LEU A 185 22.61 -11.14 3.39
C LEU A 185 22.03 -10.18 2.34
N PHE A 186 21.55 -9.00 2.75
CA PHE A 186 20.94 -7.98 1.90
C PHE A 186 19.82 -8.56 1.01
N GLU A 187 19.82 -8.25 -0.29
CA GLU A 187 18.76 -8.57 -1.25
C GLU A 187 18.52 -10.08 -1.42
N ALA A 188 19.59 -10.89 -1.45
CA ALA A 188 19.45 -12.33 -1.62
C ALA A 188 18.75 -13.00 -0.43
N GLY A 189 19.12 -12.60 0.79
CA GLY A 189 18.45 -13.04 2.02
C GLY A 189 17.00 -12.57 2.09
N MET A 190 16.77 -11.31 1.74
CA MET A 190 15.43 -10.71 1.69
C MET A 190 14.49 -11.51 0.77
N HIS A 191 14.92 -11.82 -0.45
CA HIS A 191 14.11 -12.60 -1.39
C HIS A 191 13.82 -14.03 -0.89
N GLN A 192 14.78 -14.68 -0.21
CA GLN A 192 14.57 -16.00 0.36
C GLN A 192 13.52 -15.97 1.48
N ASP A 193 13.61 -14.98 2.37
CA ASP A 193 12.71 -14.86 3.51
C ASP A 193 11.30 -14.45 3.09
N ILE A 194 11.16 -13.57 2.08
CA ILE A 194 9.86 -13.26 1.47
C ILE A 194 9.25 -14.51 0.84
N ARG A 195 10.02 -15.33 0.11
CA ARG A 195 9.51 -16.61 -0.44
C ARG A 195 9.08 -17.58 0.65
N LEU A 196 9.83 -17.65 1.76
CA LEU A 196 9.47 -18.50 2.88
C LEU A 196 8.19 -18.01 3.56
N TRP A 197 8.07 -16.70 3.76
CA TRP A 197 6.89 -16.06 4.31
C TRP A 197 5.64 -16.33 3.46
N THR A 198 5.70 -16.06 2.14
CA THR A 198 4.54 -16.28 1.25
C THR A 198 4.11 -17.75 1.21
N LYS A 199 5.05 -18.71 1.35
CA LYS A 199 4.73 -20.14 1.44
C LYS A 199 3.97 -20.54 2.71
N ARG A 200 4.02 -19.76 3.79
CA ARG A 200 3.23 -20.03 5.02
C ARG A 200 1.72 -19.89 4.79
N GLY A 201 1.32 -19.19 3.74
CA GLY A 201 -0.07 -19.12 3.30
C GLY A 201 -0.95 -18.15 4.08
N TYR A 202 -0.43 -17.42 5.07
CA TYR A 202 -1.24 -16.50 5.90
C TYR A 202 -1.83 -15.37 5.05
N PHE A 203 -1.02 -14.74 4.21
CA PHE A 203 -1.47 -13.69 3.31
C PHE A 203 -2.51 -14.21 2.31
N GLN A 204 -2.28 -15.38 1.71
CA GLN A 204 -3.20 -16.01 0.77
C GLN A 204 -4.55 -16.34 1.43
N ARG A 205 -4.52 -16.92 2.65
CA ARG A 205 -5.75 -17.17 3.42
C ARG A 205 -6.51 -15.88 3.74
N PHE A 206 -5.80 -14.80 4.06
CA PHE A 206 -6.42 -13.49 4.27
C PHE A 206 -7.07 -12.97 2.98
N LEU A 207 -6.43 -13.13 1.82
CA LEU A 207 -6.99 -12.74 0.53
C LEU A 207 -8.15 -13.64 0.07
N GLU A 208 -8.22 -14.88 0.52
CA GLU A 208 -9.34 -15.80 0.25
C GLU A 208 -10.52 -15.62 1.24
N SER A 209 -10.37 -14.70 2.19
CA SER A 209 -11.38 -14.42 3.21
C SER A 209 -12.64 -13.75 2.64
N SER A 210 -13.68 -13.68 3.46
CA SER A 210 -15.01 -13.15 3.08
C SER A 210 -15.00 -11.71 2.57
N ILE A 211 -13.96 -10.92 2.85
CA ILE A 211 -13.80 -9.56 2.32
C ILE A 211 -13.69 -9.57 0.78
N PHE A 212 -13.04 -10.57 0.21
CA PHE A 212 -12.67 -10.59 -1.22
C PHE A 212 -13.54 -11.54 -2.06
N LYS A 213 -14.50 -12.23 -1.43
CA LYS A 213 -15.48 -13.06 -2.16
C LYS A 213 -16.48 -12.13 -2.85
N ARG A 214 -16.54 -12.18 -4.18
CA ARG A 214 -17.66 -11.61 -4.95
C ARG A 214 -18.94 -12.29 -4.46
N VAL A 215 -19.85 -11.52 -3.87
CA VAL A 215 -21.23 -11.93 -3.62
C VAL A 215 -22.01 -11.77 -4.90
#